data_AF-A0A2U1K0P9-F1
#
_entry.id   AF-A0A2U1K0P9-F1
#
_cell.length_a   1.000
_cell.length_b   1.000
_cell.length_c   1.000
_cell.angle_alpha   90.00
_cell.angle_beta   90.00
_cell.angle_gamma   90.00
#
_symmetry.space_group_name_H-M   'P 1'
#
loop_
_entity.id
_entity.type
_entity.pdbx_description
1 polymer ?
#
loop_
_entity_poly.entity_id
_entity_poly.type
_entity_poly.pdbx_seq_one_letter_code
_entity_poly.pdbx_strand_id
1 'polypeptide(L)'
;MNLKEIRDDVRSLIIEPTPGFRSNEELNRWINQGHQLLGSAYRIETFQQLNLKTGTTFHQLPEDLLVFKGAWDENNKSIPIIPIASGTDIIDENMEGTAIFRFGDNFVLVAPNVELQTDYSVTLFYDRKPKMLRADSDEPEIPLPFHTYIVSYATMRALQKDEDYEAAEVYRQEFLTGYQRISIQKTPVSQDADIIIEMIKLGILNPAEAAEWLNLPMKKKIWQRVEVEEKGMALMQTGVIDKADLLENTEFVDREQIVERLKQNAEDFITLPSWSDRDGE
;
A
#
# COMPACT_ATOMS: atom_id res chain seq x y z
N MET A 1 -16.36 14.27 -1.69
CA MET A 1 -16.06 15.57 -2.33
C MET A 1 -15.38 15.31 -3.65
N ASN A 2 -16.01 15.66 -4.76
CA ASN A 2 -15.40 15.66 -6.09
C ASN A 2 -14.61 16.96 -6.36
N LEU A 3 -13.90 17.03 -7.48
CA LEU A 3 -13.07 18.19 -7.86
C LEU A 3 -13.86 19.50 -7.89
N LYS A 4 -15.10 19.46 -8.39
CA LYS A 4 -15.96 20.66 -8.43
C LYS A 4 -16.29 21.15 -7.01
N GLU A 5 -16.71 20.26 -6.14
CA GLU A 5 -17.02 20.58 -4.74
C GLU A 5 -15.80 21.15 -4.01
N ILE A 6 -14.62 20.56 -4.21
CA ILE A 6 -13.36 21.07 -3.65
C ILE A 6 -13.09 22.50 -4.18
N ARG A 7 -13.32 22.74 -5.47
CA ARG A 7 -13.12 24.06 -6.09
C ARG A 7 -14.09 25.10 -5.52
N ASP A 8 -15.36 24.73 -5.39
CA ASP A 8 -16.41 25.61 -4.85
C ASP A 8 -16.12 25.96 -3.37
N ASP A 9 -15.63 24.99 -2.58
CA ASP A 9 -15.18 25.22 -1.21
C ASP A 9 -13.99 26.19 -1.16
N VAL A 10 -12.98 26.02 -2.01
CA VAL A 10 -11.85 26.97 -2.10
C VAL A 10 -12.35 28.38 -2.43
N ARG A 11 -13.29 28.51 -3.38
CA ARG A 11 -13.89 29.80 -3.73
C ARG A 11 -14.67 30.43 -2.58
N SER A 12 -15.29 29.62 -1.72
CA SER A 12 -16.03 30.11 -0.56
C SER A 12 -15.13 30.70 0.53
N LEU A 13 -13.86 30.28 0.58
CA LEU A 13 -12.90 30.68 1.61
C LEU A 13 -12.01 31.87 1.20
N ILE A 14 -11.99 32.21 -0.09
CA ILE A 14 -11.17 33.30 -0.62
C ILE A 14 -12.05 34.45 -1.11
N ILE A 15 -11.60 35.68 -0.90
CA ILE A 15 -12.28 36.85 -1.44
C ILE A 15 -11.80 37.06 -2.87
N GLU A 16 -12.69 36.92 -3.84
CA GLU A 16 -12.38 37.27 -5.23
C GLU A 16 -12.81 38.72 -5.54
N PRO A 17 -11.93 39.56 -6.13
CA PRO A 17 -12.30 40.91 -6.55
C PRO A 17 -13.45 40.93 -7.56
N THR A 18 -13.51 39.90 -8.41
CA THR A 18 -14.59 39.64 -9.36
C THR A 18 -14.83 38.13 -9.43
N PRO A 19 -16.07 37.67 -9.64
CA PRO A 19 -16.35 36.24 -9.77
C PRO A 19 -15.51 35.60 -10.87
N GLY A 20 -14.76 34.54 -10.54
CA GLY A 20 -13.89 33.86 -11.51
C GLY A 20 -12.56 34.57 -11.77
N PHE A 21 -12.17 35.53 -10.93
CA PHE A 21 -10.86 36.18 -11.00
C PHE A 21 -9.73 35.14 -11.02
N ARG A 22 -9.84 34.07 -10.22
CA ARG A 22 -9.00 32.88 -10.37
C ARG A 22 -9.67 31.90 -11.33
N SER A 23 -8.95 31.50 -12.36
CA SER A 23 -9.46 30.52 -13.32
C SER A 23 -9.61 29.14 -12.68
N ASN A 24 -10.50 28.31 -13.23
CA ASN A 24 -10.67 26.93 -12.75
C ASN A 24 -9.39 26.12 -12.95
N GLU A 25 -8.63 26.37 -14.01
CA GLU A 25 -7.36 25.69 -14.29
C GLU A 25 -6.30 26.03 -13.23
N GLU A 26 -6.27 27.27 -12.75
CA GLU A 26 -5.37 27.68 -11.67
C GLU A 26 -5.72 26.99 -10.35
N LEU A 27 -7.00 27.01 -9.96
CA LEU A 27 -7.45 26.31 -8.75
C LEU A 27 -7.19 24.80 -8.85
N ASN A 28 -7.50 24.19 -9.99
CA ASN A 28 -7.26 22.77 -10.24
C ASN A 28 -5.77 22.42 -10.12
N ARG A 29 -4.86 23.32 -10.49
CA ARG A 29 -3.42 23.11 -10.32
C ARG A 29 -3.04 23.04 -8.85
N TRP A 30 -3.52 23.96 -8.02
CA TRP A 30 -3.23 23.93 -6.57
C TRP A 30 -3.91 22.76 -5.87
N ILE A 31 -5.16 22.44 -6.23
CA ILE A 31 -5.88 21.26 -5.74
C ILE A 31 -5.09 20.00 -6.06
N ASN A 32 -4.66 19.83 -7.31
CA ASN A 32 -3.85 18.67 -7.70
C ASN A 32 -2.50 18.63 -6.97
N GLN A 33 -1.84 19.77 -6.73
CA GLN A 33 -0.62 19.80 -5.92
C GLN A 33 -0.86 19.31 -4.48
N GLY A 34 -1.91 19.82 -3.82
CA GLY A 34 -2.31 19.37 -2.49
C GLY A 34 -2.69 17.89 -2.46
N HIS A 35 -3.45 17.43 -3.46
CA HIS A 35 -3.83 16.03 -3.61
C HIS A 35 -2.62 15.11 -3.80
N GLN A 36 -1.67 15.49 -4.64
CA GLN A 36 -0.43 14.74 -4.86
C GLN A 36 0.40 14.62 -3.58
N LEU A 37 0.52 15.72 -2.80
CA LEU A 37 1.26 15.71 -1.54
C LEU A 37 0.59 14.80 -0.50
N LEU A 38 -0.73 14.93 -0.30
CA LEU A 38 -1.46 14.09 0.66
C LEU A 38 -1.54 12.63 0.21
N GLY A 39 -1.78 12.36 -1.07
CA GLY A 39 -1.80 10.99 -1.60
C GLY A 39 -0.44 10.32 -1.54
N SER A 40 0.65 11.06 -1.76
CA SER A 40 2.01 10.53 -1.57
C SER A 40 2.30 10.20 -0.10
N ALA A 41 1.78 10.99 0.84
CA ALA A 41 1.87 10.69 2.27
C ALA A 41 1.00 9.50 2.69
N TYR A 42 -0.18 9.36 2.07
CA TYR A 42 -1.11 8.24 2.27
C TYR A 42 -0.55 6.92 1.74
N ARG A 43 0.27 6.97 0.67
CA ARG A 43 0.90 5.81 0.00
C ARG A 43 -0.12 4.84 -0.59
N ILE A 44 -0.80 5.27 -1.66
CA ILE A 44 -1.78 4.45 -2.37
C ILE A 44 -1.08 3.23 -2.97
N GLU A 45 -1.42 2.04 -2.51
CA GLU A 45 -0.80 0.80 -2.98
C GLU A 45 -1.49 0.32 -4.27
N THR A 46 -0.74 -0.28 -5.18
CA THR A 46 -1.28 -0.81 -6.44
C THR A 46 -0.51 -2.04 -6.90
N PHE A 47 -1.17 -2.84 -7.73
CA PHE A 47 -0.56 -3.90 -8.51
C PHE A 47 -0.55 -3.52 -9.99
N GLN A 48 0.55 -3.82 -10.69
CA GLN A 48 0.62 -3.67 -12.14
C GLN A 48 1.34 -4.85 -12.76
N GLN A 49 0.68 -5.51 -13.72
CA GLN A 49 1.29 -6.54 -14.53
C GLN A 49 2.08 -5.87 -15.67
N LEU A 50 3.35 -6.25 -15.82
CA LEU A 50 4.23 -5.87 -16.90
C LEU A 50 4.52 -7.09 -17.76
N ASN A 51 4.21 -6.97 -19.05
CA ASN A 51 4.58 -7.98 -20.03
C ASN A 51 5.99 -7.68 -20.53
N LEU A 52 6.92 -8.59 -20.28
CA LEU A 52 8.31 -8.44 -20.69
C LEU A 52 8.46 -8.84 -22.15
N LYS A 53 9.27 -8.07 -22.88
CA LYS A 53 9.62 -8.37 -24.27
C LYS A 53 10.96 -9.11 -24.31
N THR A 54 10.99 -10.24 -24.98
CA THR A 54 12.22 -11.01 -25.22
C THR A 54 13.31 -10.13 -25.83
N GLY A 55 14.54 -10.27 -25.34
CA GLY A 55 15.69 -9.50 -25.79
C GLY A 55 15.75 -8.06 -25.28
N THR A 56 14.82 -7.64 -24.42
CA THR A 56 14.86 -6.33 -23.76
C THR A 56 15.42 -6.48 -22.35
N THR A 57 16.52 -5.80 -22.05
CA THR A 57 17.14 -5.83 -20.71
C THR A 57 16.57 -4.75 -19.78
N PHE A 58 16.11 -3.63 -20.34
CA PHE A 58 15.63 -2.48 -19.60
C PHE A 58 14.14 -2.29 -19.79
N HIS A 59 13.41 -2.27 -18.68
CA HIS A 59 11.98 -2.01 -18.66
C HIS A 59 11.69 -0.74 -17.88
N GLN A 60 10.81 0.09 -18.42
CA GLN A 60 10.41 1.35 -17.80
C GLN A 60 9.51 1.05 -16.59
N LEU A 61 9.79 1.71 -15.45
CA LEU A 61 8.89 1.64 -14.31
C LEU A 61 7.61 2.45 -14.58
N PRO A 62 6.50 2.12 -13.89
CA PRO A 62 5.31 2.95 -13.91
C PRO A 62 5.65 4.40 -13.52
N GLU A 63 5.18 5.38 -14.29
CA GLU A 63 5.47 6.81 -14.06
C GLU A 63 4.94 7.32 -12.71
N ASP A 64 3.93 6.63 -12.18
CA ASP A 64 3.33 6.92 -10.89
C ASP A 64 4.04 6.25 -9.72
N LEU A 65 5.08 5.43 -9.94
CA LEU A 65 5.77 4.72 -8.86
C LEU A 65 6.46 5.68 -7.88
N LEU A 66 6.14 5.52 -6.59
CA LEU A 66 6.80 6.18 -5.46
C LEU A 66 7.75 5.23 -4.75
N VAL A 67 7.22 4.11 -4.24
CA VAL A 67 7.99 3.15 -3.44
C VAL A 67 7.70 1.76 -3.97
N PHE A 68 8.75 1.12 -4.49
CA PHE A 68 8.66 -0.25 -4.93
C PHE A 68 8.68 -1.20 -3.72
N LYS A 69 7.70 -2.12 -3.64
CA LYS A 69 7.52 -3.01 -2.48
C LYS A 69 7.78 -4.47 -2.79
N GLY A 70 7.41 -4.95 -3.98
CA GLY A 70 7.50 -6.36 -4.33
C GLY A 70 7.33 -6.62 -5.82
N ALA A 71 7.73 -7.81 -6.25
CA ALA A 71 7.46 -8.34 -7.58
C ALA A 71 7.28 -9.86 -7.54
N TRP A 72 6.45 -10.37 -8.45
CA TRP A 72 6.20 -11.80 -8.62
C TRP A 72 6.18 -12.16 -10.10
N ASP A 73 6.53 -13.39 -10.40
CA ASP A 73 6.36 -13.96 -11.74
C ASP A 73 4.92 -14.42 -11.98
N GLU A 74 4.66 -14.91 -13.20
CA GLU A 74 3.39 -15.50 -13.62
C GLU A 74 2.93 -16.71 -12.80
N ASN A 75 3.83 -17.33 -12.05
CA ASN A 75 3.54 -18.46 -11.16
C ASN A 75 3.38 -18.03 -9.69
N ASN A 76 3.26 -16.71 -9.43
CA ASN A 76 3.23 -16.10 -8.10
C ASN A 76 4.49 -16.35 -7.25
N LYS A 77 5.63 -16.68 -7.87
CA LYS A 77 6.90 -16.79 -7.17
C LYS A 77 7.49 -15.40 -6.98
N SER A 78 7.86 -15.08 -5.74
CA SER A 78 8.52 -13.82 -5.41
C SER A 78 9.84 -13.66 -6.17
N ILE A 79 10.00 -12.51 -6.81
CA ILE A 79 11.21 -12.12 -7.54
C ILE A 79 12.06 -11.25 -6.60
N PRO A 80 13.31 -11.65 -6.30
CA PRO A 80 14.19 -10.84 -5.46
C PRO A 80 14.45 -9.46 -6.10
N ILE A 81 14.31 -8.43 -5.28
CA ILE A 81 14.59 -7.04 -5.64
C ILE A 81 15.96 -6.70 -5.08
N ILE A 82 16.93 -6.52 -5.98
CA ILE A 82 18.32 -6.26 -5.60
C ILE A 82 18.60 -4.76 -5.80
N PRO A 83 18.83 -3.99 -4.72
CA PRO A 83 19.25 -2.60 -4.87
C PRO A 83 20.66 -2.56 -5.47
N ILE A 84 20.84 -1.82 -6.57
CA ILE A 84 22.16 -1.56 -7.12
C ILE A 84 22.87 -0.57 -6.19
N ALA A 85 23.68 -1.07 -5.26
CA ALA A 85 24.65 -0.26 -4.55
C ALA A 85 25.93 -0.17 -5.39
N SER A 86 26.58 1.00 -5.44
CA SER A 86 27.87 1.17 -6.14
C SER A 86 28.87 0.09 -5.69
N GLY A 87 29.35 -0.73 -6.62
CA GLY A 87 30.29 -1.82 -6.35
C GLY A 87 29.67 -3.19 -6.05
N THR A 88 28.38 -3.38 -6.33
CA THR A 88 27.80 -4.73 -6.35
C THR A 88 28.26 -5.48 -7.61
N ASP A 89 28.85 -6.66 -7.43
CA ASP A 89 29.06 -7.62 -8.51
C ASP A 89 27.70 -8.25 -8.82
N ILE A 90 26.98 -7.61 -9.74
CA ILE A 90 25.53 -7.75 -9.97
C ILE A 90 25.15 -9.08 -10.64
N ILE A 91 26.12 -9.84 -11.15
CA ILE A 91 25.84 -11.03 -11.95
C ILE A 91 26.81 -12.14 -11.53
N ASP A 92 26.37 -12.99 -10.60
CA ASP A 92 26.92 -14.34 -10.54
C ASP A 92 26.43 -15.05 -11.81
N GLU A 93 27.35 -15.55 -12.63
CA GLU A 93 27.01 -16.31 -13.84
C GLU A 93 26.17 -17.56 -13.51
N ASN A 94 26.13 -17.97 -12.24
CA ASN A 94 25.34 -19.07 -11.71
C ASN A 94 24.01 -18.65 -11.05
N MET A 95 23.55 -17.40 -11.21
CA MET A 95 22.30 -16.96 -10.60
C MET A 95 21.11 -17.69 -11.24
N GLU A 96 20.62 -18.74 -10.57
CA GLU A 96 19.40 -19.45 -10.96
C GLU A 96 18.16 -18.63 -10.56
N GLY A 97 17.60 -17.89 -11.52
CA GLY A 97 16.30 -17.25 -11.33
C GLY A 97 16.22 -15.81 -11.86
N THR A 98 15.00 -15.29 -11.90
CA THR A 98 14.73 -13.90 -12.30
C THR A 98 15.07 -12.97 -11.14
N ALA A 99 15.81 -11.90 -11.40
CA ALA A 99 16.08 -10.83 -10.44
C ALA A 99 15.74 -9.46 -11.02
N ILE A 100 15.24 -8.56 -10.18
CA ILE A 100 14.96 -7.17 -10.56
C ILE A 100 15.99 -6.26 -9.89
N PHE A 101 16.73 -5.54 -10.72
CA PHE A 101 17.63 -4.48 -10.28
C PHE A 101 17.01 -3.12 -10.54
N ARG A 102 17.00 -2.25 -9.55
CA ARG A 102 16.48 -0.89 -9.71
C ARG A 102 17.61 0.07 -10.12
N PHE A 103 17.44 0.75 -11.24
CA PHE A 103 18.37 1.77 -11.74
C PHE A 103 17.63 3.08 -12.05
N GLY A 104 17.60 3.99 -11.08
CA GLY A 104 16.83 5.24 -11.20
C GLY A 104 15.34 4.95 -11.43
N ASP A 105 14.82 5.43 -12.56
CA ASP A 105 13.43 5.26 -13.01
C ASP A 105 13.22 4.01 -13.87
N ASN A 106 14.24 3.19 -14.07
CA ASN A 106 14.17 1.94 -14.81
C ASN A 106 14.39 0.75 -13.87
N PHE A 107 13.90 -0.41 -14.28
CA PHE A 107 14.40 -1.66 -13.74
C PHE A 107 15.08 -2.48 -14.82
N VAL A 108 16.13 -3.19 -14.40
CA VAL A 108 16.79 -4.21 -15.18
C VAL A 108 16.29 -5.53 -14.66
N LEU A 109 15.62 -6.27 -15.53
CA LEU A 109 15.24 -7.64 -15.22
C LEU A 109 16.33 -8.55 -15.77
N VAL A 110 17.06 -9.19 -14.88
CA VAL A 110 17.96 -10.28 -15.26
C VAL A 110 17.12 -11.53 -15.16
N ALA A 111 16.53 -11.92 -16.29
CA ALA A 111 16.01 -13.27 -16.44
C ALA A 111 17.22 -14.20 -16.57
N PRO A 112 17.19 -15.39 -15.96
CA PRO A 112 18.18 -16.41 -16.29
C PRO A 112 18.07 -16.65 -17.81
N ASN A 113 19.18 -17.03 -18.44
CA ASN A 113 19.44 -17.24 -19.87
C ASN A 113 18.46 -18.19 -20.63
N VAL A 114 17.20 -18.23 -20.25
CA VAL A 114 16.11 -18.85 -20.99
C VAL A 114 15.87 -17.92 -22.17
N GLU A 115 16.13 -18.42 -23.37
CA GLU A 115 15.47 -17.92 -24.57
C GLU A 115 13.98 -17.84 -24.23
N LEU A 116 13.48 -16.67 -23.84
CA LEU A 116 12.08 -16.43 -23.51
C LEU A 116 11.31 -16.60 -24.83
N GLN A 117 10.99 -17.85 -25.18
CA GLN A 117 10.21 -18.20 -26.36
C GLN A 117 8.73 -17.82 -26.19
N THR A 118 8.33 -17.39 -24.99
CA THR A 118 6.97 -16.98 -24.62
C THR A 118 6.98 -15.66 -23.86
N ASP A 119 5.89 -14.90 -24.01
CA ASP A 119 5.64 -13.66 -23.27
C ASP A 119 5.65 -13.96 -21.75
N TYR A 120 6.65 -13.46 -21.05
CA TYR A 120 6.77 -13.60 -19.59
C TYR A 120 6.19 -12.36 -18.92
N SER A 121 5.35 -12.56 -17.90
CA SER A 121 4.73 -11.45 -17.17
C SER A 121 5.22 -11.36 -15.74
N VAL A 122 5.40 -10.13 -15.28
CA VAL A 122 5.81 -9.81 -13.91
C VAL A 122 4.76 -8.91 -13.28
N THR A 123 4.26 -9.27 -12.11
CA THR A 123 3.37 -8.42 -11.32
C THR A 123 4.19 -7.60 -10.35
N LEU A 124 4.09 -6.28 -10.44
CA LEU A 124 4.72 -5.32 -9.52
C LEU A 124 3.73 -4.92 -8.43
N PHE A 125 4.21 -4.80 -7.18
CA PHE A 125 3.51 -4.17 -6.06
C PHE A 125 4.28 -2.97 -5.58
N TYR A 126 3.63 -1.81 -5.55
CA TYR A 126 4.27 -0.56 -5.22
C TYR A 126 3.28 0.50 -4.72
N ASP A 127 3.81 1.49 -4.01
CA ASP A 127 3.09 2.72 -3.70
C ASP A 127 3.13 3.63 -4.91
N ARG A 128 1.98 4.12 -5.36
CA ARG A 128 1.85 5.04 -6.47
C ARG A 128 1.41 6.44 -6.04
N LYS A 129 1.71 7.41 -6.90
CA LYS A 129 1.14 8.75 -6.86
C LYS A 129 -0.36 8.66 -7.15
N PRO A 130 -1.19 9.50 -6.51
CA PRO A 130 -2.59 9.59 -6.88
C PRO A 130 -2.73 10.08 -8.32
N LYS A 131 -3.85 9.78 -8.96
CA LYS A 131 -4.18 10.32 -10.28
C LYS A 131 -4.49 11.81 -10.20
N MET A 132 -4.21 12.53 -11.29
CA MET A 132 -4.61 13.93 -11.39
C MET A 132 -6.13 14.03 -11.59
N LEU A 133 -6.77 14.92 -10.83
CA LEU A 133 -8.17 15.29 -11.00
C LEU A 133 -8.29 16.21 -12.20
N ARG A 134 -9.01 15.77 -13.23
CA ARG A 134 -9.18 16.45 -14.52
C ARG A 134 -10.63 16.86 -14.76
N ALA A 135 -11.58 15.96 -14.51
CA ALA A 135 -13.00 16.23 -14.64
C ALA A 135 -13.60 16.72 -13.31
N ASP A 136 -14.65 17.51 -13.40
CA ASP A 136 -15.38 18.04 -12.24
C ASP A 136 -15.95 16.92 -11.34
N SER A 137 -16.22 15.75 -11.92
CA SER A 137 -16.69 14.55 -11.21
C SER A 137 -15.57 13.70 -10.60
N ASP A 138 -14.30 14.01 -10.87
CA ASP A 138 -13.19 13.19 -10.36
C ASP A 138 -13.11 13.33 -8.84
N GLU A 139 -12.95 12.20 -8.15
CA GLU A 139 -12.82 12.15 -6.70
C GLU A 139 -11.36 11.88 -6.32
N PRO A 140 -10.83 12.55 -5.26
CA PRO A 140 -9.54 12.19 -4.70
C PRO A 140 -9.48 10.72 -4.29
N GLU A 141 -8.36 10.06 -4.59
CA GLU A 141 -8.11 8.66 -4.20
C GLU A 141 -7.69 8.50 -2.72
N ILE A 142 -7.84 9.55 -1.92
CA ILE A 142 -7.59 9.52 -0.47
C ILE A 142 -8.93 9.46 0.28
N PRO A 143 -8.98 9.05 1.56
CA PRO A 143 -10.23 8.98 2.29
C PRO A 143 -10.91 10.35 2.47
N LEU A 144 -12.25 10.35 2.39
CA LEU A 144 -13.10 11.56 2.45
C LEU A 144 -12.75 12.54 3.59
N PRO A 145 -12.45 12.12 4.83
CA PRO A 145 -12.10 13.04 5.91
C PRO A 145 -10.88 13.92 5.64
N PHE A 146 -10.04 13.54 4.67
CA PHE A 146 -8.84 14.29 4.31
C PHE A 146 -9.04 15.25 3.14
N HIS A 147 -10.20 15.26 2.49
CA HIS A 147 -10.45 16.12 1.32
C HIS A 147 -10.42 17.60 1.72
N THR A 148 -10.85 17.93 2.94
CA THR A 148 -10.79 19.30 3.49
C THR A 148 -9.37 19.84 3.56
N TYR A 149 -8.35 18.99 3.77
CA TYR A 149 -6.96 19.45 3.77
C TYR A 149 -6.45 19.78 2.36
N ILE A 150 -7.01 19.15 1.32
CA ILE A 150 -6.76 19.58 -0.07
C ILE A 150 -7.30 21.00 -0.27
N VAL A 151 -8.49 21.29 0.26
CA VAL A 151 -9.07 22.66 0.26
C VAL A 151 -8.13 23.62 0.99
N SER A 152 -7.70 23.32 2.22
CA SER A 152 -6.77 24.18 2.97
C SER A 152 -5.48 24.46 2.19
N TYR A 153 -4.91 23.47 1.50
CA TYR A 153 -3.72 23.69 0.65
C TYR A 153 -4.00 24.66 -0.49
N ALA A 154 -5.08 24.46 -1.23
CA ALA A 154 -5.44 25.32 -2.36
C ALA A 154 -5.76 26.75 -1.91
N THR A 155 -6.48 26.91 -0.78
CA THR A 155 -6.77 28.20 -0.14
C THR A 155 -5.49 28.90 0.31
N MET A 156 -4.55 28.18 0.93
CA MET A 156 -3.22 28.72 1.28
C MET A 156 -2.50 29.29 0.04
N ARG A 157 -2.49 28.56 -1.08
CA ARG A 157 -1.85 29.02 -2.34
C ARG A 157 -2.55 30.25 -2.91
N ALA A 158 -3.87 30.30 -2.81
CA ALA A 158 -4.66 31.44 -3.24
C ALA A 158 -4.34 32.70 -2.41
N LEU A 159 -4.27 32.58 -1.08
CA LEU A 159 -3.96 33.70 -0.17
C LEU A 159 -2.52 34.18 -0.29
N GLN A 160 -1.56 33.27 -0.47
CA GLN A 160 -0.16 33.62 -0.78
C GLN A 160 -0.05 34.48 -2.04
N LYS A 161 -0.90 34.23 -3.04
CA LYS A 161 -0.93 35.02 -4.27
C LYS A 161 -1.51 36.42 -4.06
N ASP A 162 -2.42 36.57 -3.08
CA ASP A 162 -2.98 37.88 -2.67
C ASP A 162 -2.09 38.62 -1.66
N GLU A 163 -0.93 38.05 -1.31
CA GLU A 163 -0.01 38.57 -0.30
C GLU A 163 -0.60 38.63 1.13
N ASP A 164 -1.72 37.95 1.39
CA ASP A 164 -2.27 37.73 2.73
C ASP A 164 -1.57 36.54 3.40
N TYR A 165 -0.33 36.78 3.81
CA TYR A 165 0.52 35.75 4.42
C TYR A 165 0.04 35.31 5.80
N GLU A 166 -0.64 36.18 6.55
CA GLU A 166 -1.19 35.86 7.87
C GLU A 166 -2.32 34.84 7.76
N ALA A 167 -3.29 35.06 6.87
CA ALA A 167 -4.35 34.10 6.62
C ALA A 167 -3.81 32.82 5.98
N ALA A 168 -2.85 32.94 5.04
CA ALA A 168 -2.23 31.77 4.41
C ALA A 168 -1.54 30.84 5.43
N GLU A 169 -0.92 31.40 6.47
CA GLU A 169 -0.25 30.62 7.52
C GLU A 169 -1.24 29.75 8.29
N VAL A 170 -2.46 30.22 8.56
CA VAL A 170 -3.52 29.43 9.23
C VAL A 170 -3.84 28.17 8.43
N TYR A 171 -4.13 28.33 7.14
CA TYR A 171 -4.43 27.19 6.25
C TYR A 171 -3.22 26.28 6.01
N ARG A 172 -2.00 26.81 6.07
CA ARG A 172 -0.78 26.01 6.05
C ARG A 172 -0.73 25.07 7.26
N GLN A 173 -1.04 25.56 8.46
CA GLN A 173 -1.05 24.73 9.67
C GLN A 173 -2.14 23.66 9.62
N GLU A 174 -3.32 24.00 9.10
CA GLU A 174 -4.38 23.01 8.85
C GLU A 174 -3.93 21.91 7.88
N PHE A 175 -3.34 22.30 6.75
CA PHE A 175 -2.80 21.34 5.78
C PHE A 175 -1.73 20.45 6.40
N LEU A 176 -0.79 21.01 7.16
CA LEU A 176 0.26 20.24 7.84
C LEU A 176 -0.31 19.27 8.87
N THR A 177 -1.35 19.68 9.60
CA THR A 177 -2.09 18.79 10.52
C THR A 177 -2.69 17.62 9.75
N GLY A 178 -3.34 17.89 8.62
CA GLY A 178 -3.88 16.86 7.73
C GLY A 178 -2.81 15.92 7.19
N TYR A 179 -1.68 16.48 6.75
CA TYR A 179 -0.53 15.74 6.24
C TYR A 179 0.05 14.79 7.31
N GLN A 180 0.19 15.26 8.54
CA GLN A 180 0.64 14.42 9.65
C GLN A 180 -0.38 13.31 9.95
N ARG A 181 -1.67 13.64 10.02
CA ARG A 181 -2.73 12.67 10.30
C ARG A 181 -2.80 11.58 9.23
N ILE A 182 -2.77 11.94 7.95
CA ILE A 182 -2.85 10.97 6.85
C ILE A 182 -1.60 10.09 6.79
N SER A 183 -0.43 10.62 7.18
CA SER A 183 0.81 9.84 7.24
C SER A 183 0.82 8.79 8.36
N ILE A 184 0.08 9.05 9.46
CA ILE A 184 -0.07 8.11 10.59
C ILE A 184 -1.20 7.12 10.32
N GLN A 185 -2.28 7.57 9.69
CA GLN A 185 -3.45 6.75 9.37
C GLN A 185 -3.20 5.80 8.18
N LYS A 186 -1.96 5.30 8.05
CA LYS A 186 -1.63 4.15 7.22
C LYS A 186 -2.59 3.05 7.64
N THR A 187 -3.68 2.89 6.91
CA THR A 187 -4.31 1.60 6.75
C THR A 187 -3.46 1.03 5.63
N PRO A 188 -2.36 0.31 5.94
CA PRO A 188 -1.73 -0.44 4.88
C PRO A 188 -2.83 -1.30 4.26
N VAL A 189 -2.77 -1.56 2.95
CA VAL A 189 -3.66 -2.58 2.38
C VAL A 189 -3.44 -3.91 3.10
N SER A 190 -2.29 -4.06 3.79
CA SER A 190 -2.05 -5.03 4.87
C SER A 190 -2.89 -4.92 6.14
N GLN A 191 -4.04 -4.23 6.14
CA GLN A 191 -5.05 -4.36 7.19
C GLN A 191 -6.44 -4.73 6.64
N ASP A 192 -6.60 -4.76 5.32
CA ASP A 192 -7.78 -5.39 4.73
C ASP A 192 -7.63 -6.90 4.89
N ALA A 193 -8.45 -7.49 5.75
CA ALA A 193 -8.40 -8.91 6.06
C ALA A 193 -8.53 -9.77 4.80
N ASP A 194 -9.31 -9.34 3.80
CA ASP A 194 -9.51 -10.11 2.58
C ASP A 194 -8.25 -10.12 1.71
N ILE A 195 -7.54 -8.99 1.64
CA ILE A 195 -6.29 -8.87 0.88
C ILE A 195 -5.16 -9.60 1.60
N ILE A 196 -5.13 -9.57 2.93
CA ILE A 196 -4.15 -10.36 3.69
C ILE A 196 -4.46 -11.84 3.61
N ILE A 197 -5.73 -12.24 3.62
CA ILE A 197 -6.12 -13.63 3.41
C ILE A 197 -5.75 -14.07 1.99
N GLU A 198 -5.92 -13.22 0.98
CA GLU A 198 -5.38 -13.43 -0.38
C GLU A 198 -3.85 -13.59 -0.34
N MET A 199 -3.13 -12.70 0.35
CA MET A 199 -1.67 -12.79 0.48
C MET A 199 -1.23 -14.07 1.21
N ILE A 200 -1.95 -14.53 2.24
CA ILE A 200 -1.70 -15.81 2.90
C ILE A 200 -2.00 -16.99 1.97
N LYS A 201 -3.11 -16.94 1.20
CA LYS A 201 -3.48 -17.98 0.22
C LYS A 201 -2.44 -18.09 -0.90
N LEU A 202 -1.91 -16.95 -1.33
CA LEU A 202 -0.85 -16.85 -2.33
C LEU A 202 0.54 -17.17 -1.77
N GLY A 203 0.67 -17.41 -0.45
CA GLY A 203 1.93 -17.72 0.22
C GLY A 203 2.89 -16.51 0.35
N ILE A 204 2.37 -15.30 0.18
CA ILE A 204 3.09 -14.02 0.25
C ILE A 204 3.41 -13.64 1.70
N LEU A 205 2.49 -13.93 2.63
CA LEU A 205 2.65 -13.72 4.07
C LEU A 205 2.41 -15.04 4.79
N ASN A 206 3.26 -15.37 5.76
CA ASN A 206 2.89 -16.42 6.70
C ASN A 206 1.84 -15.87 7.71
N PRO A 207 1.00 -16.73 8.32
CA PRO A 207 -0.05 -16.27 9.23
C PRO A 207 0.45 -15.47 10.45
N ALA A 208 1.70 -15.67 10.90
CA ALA A 208 2.29 -14.91 12.00
C ALA A 208 2.74 -13.50 11.56
N GLU A 209 3.36 -13.37 10.40
CA GLU A 209 3.68 -12.06 9.79
C GLU A 209 2.41 -11.26 9.48
N ALA A 210 1.39 -11.93 8.95
CA ALA A 210 0.08 -11.34 8.71
C ALA A 210 -0.59 -10.85 10.00
N ALA A 211 -0.47 -11.60 11.10
CA ALA A 211 -1.00 -11.22 12.41
C ALA A 211 -0.32 -9.98 12.99
N GLU A 212 1.01 -9.90 12.82
CA GLU A 212 1.81 -8.74 13.21
C GLU A 212 1.44 -7.51 12.38
N TRP A 213 1.23 -7.70 11.07
CA TRP A 213 0.81 -6.64 10.14
C TRP A 213 -0.61 -6.12 10.40
N LEU A 214 -1.52 -7.01 10.82
CA LEU A 214 -2.89 -6.66 11.20
C LEU A 214 -2.98 -5.93 12.54
N ASN A 215 -1.94 -5.99 13.37
CA ASN A 215 -1.96 -5.52 14.77
C ASN A 215 -3.18 -6.08 15.56
N LEU A 216 -3.72 -7.22 15.10
CA LEU A 216 -4.83 -7.90 15.73
C LEU A 216 -4.24 -8.88 16.76
N PRO A 217 -4.70 -8.87 18.01
CA PRO A 217 -4.34 -9.92 18.94
C PRO A 217 -4.94 -11.24 18.44
N MET A 218 -4.16 -12.05 17.73
CA MET A 218 -4.58 -13.42 17.44
C MET A 218 -4.84 -14.15 18.74
N LYS A 219 -5.98 -14.84 18.82
CA LYS A 219 -6.40 -15.58 20.02
C LYS A 219 -5.24 -16.43 20.53
N LYS A 220 -4.98 -16.36 21.84
CA LYS A 220 -3.86 -16.94 22.62
C LYS A 220 -3.41 -18.35 22.22
N LYS A 221 -4.31 -19.18 21.67
CA LYS A 221 -4.02 -20.54 21.20
C LYS A 221 -3.17 -20.61 19.92
N ILE A 222 -3.25 -19.63 19.03
CA ILE A 222 -2.48 -19.63 17.77
C ILE A 222 -1.02 -19.22 18.05
N TRP A 223 -0.80 -18.23 18.91
CA TRP A 223 0.52 -17.86 19.41
C TRP A 223 1.22 -19.02 20.13
N GLN A 224 0.48 -19.77 20.96
CA GLN A 224 1.01 -20.98 21.60
C GLN A 224 1.47 -22.03 20.59
N ARG A 225 0.84 -22.11 19.40
CA ARG A 225 1.24 -23.07 18.36
C ARG A 225 2.51 -22.65 17.63
N VAL A 226 2.62 -21.37 17.23
CA VAL A 226 3.82 -20.83 16.58
C VAL A 226 5.03 -20.91 17.52
N GLU A 227 4.83 -20.55 18.80
CA GLU A 227 5.89 -20.62 19.80
C GLU A 227 6.32 -22.07 20.11
N VAL A 228 5.39 -23.03 20.07
CA VAL A 228 5.70 -24.46 20.22
C VAL A 228 6.39 -25.02 18.97
N GLU A 229 6.02 -24.59 17.77
CA GLU A 229 6.68 -25.01 16.53
C GLU A 229 8.10 -24.42 16.42
N GLU A 230 8.31 -23.14 16.73
CA GLU A 230 9.64 -22.53 16.73
C GLU A 230 10.56 -23.08 17.82
N LYS A 231 10.07 -23.20 19.07
CA LYS A 231 10.85 -23.81 20.15
C LYS A 231 11.08 -25.30 19.91
N GLY A 232 10.09 -26.01 19.34
CA GLY A 232 10.21 -27.41 18.96
C GLY A 232 11.25 -27.63 17.87
N MET A 233 11.28 -26.77 16.86
CA MET A 233 12.28 -26.81 15.78
C MET A 233 13.68 -26.47 16.29
N ALA A 234 13.82 -25.47 17.16
CA ALA A 234 15.11 -25.11 17.77
C ALA A 234 15.64 -26.22 18.71
N LEU A 235 14.75 -26.91 19.43
CA LEU A 235 15.11 -28.02 20.32
C LEU A 235 15.41 -29.32 19.54
N MET A 236 14.78 -29.54 18.39
CA MET A 236 15.16 -30.61 17.45
C MET A 236 16.54 -30.35 16.83
N GLN A 237 16.86 -29.10 16.43
CA GLN A 237 18.17 -28.76 15.88
C GLN A 237 19.32 -28.92 16.89
N THR A 238 19.04 -28.76 18.17
CA THR A 238 20.00 -28.97 19.25
C THR A 238 20.07 -30.43 19.74
N GLY A 239 19.24 -31.32 19.18
CA GLY A 239 19.20 -32.74 19.52
C GLY A 239 18.67 -33.04 20.92
N VAL A 240 17.97 -32.08 21.54
CA VAL A 240 17.46 -32.18 22.92
C VAL A 240 16.15 -32.96 22.98
N ILE A 241 15.39 -33.01 21.88
CA ILE A 241 14.12 -33.73 21.78
C ILE A 241 14.09 -34.49 20.45
N ASP A 242 13.65 -35.75 20.46
CA ASP A 242 13.46 -36.55 19.25
C ASP A 242 12.13 -36.19 18.56
N LYS A 243 12.09 -36.27 17.23
CA LYS A 243 10.94 -35.90 16.40
C LYS A 243 9.67 -36.69 16.78
N ALA A 244 9.84 -37.92 17.27
CA ALA A 244 8.74 -38.76 17.73
C ALA A 244 8.04 -38.19 18.98
N ASP A 245 8.78 -37.70 19.97
CA ASP A 245 8.23 -37.13 21.21
C ASP A 245 7.46 -35.83 20.97
N LEU A 246 7.89 -35.05 19.97
CA LEU A 246 7.20 -33.82 19.59
C LEU A 246 5.83 -34.14 19.00
N LEU A 247 5.77 -35.12 18.09
CA LEU A 247 4.55 -35.55 17.41
C LEU A 247 3.54 -36.22 18.34
N GLU A 248 3.99 -36.94 19.37
CA GLU A 248 3.11 -37.62 20.33
C GLU A 248 2.37 -36.62 21.25
N ASN A 249 2.95 -35.45 21.50
CA ASN A 249 2.41 -34.43 22.41
C ASN A 249 1.77 -33.23 21.71
N THR A 250 1.76 -33.17 20.37
CA THR A 250 1.06 -32.14 19.61
C THR A 250 -0.14 -32.71 18.88
N GLU A 251 -1.35 -32.33 19.29
CA GLU A 251 -2.55 -32.56 18.48
C GLU A 251 -2.50 -31.65 17.24
N PHE A 252 -2.10 -32.22 16.11
CA PHE A 252 -2.19 -31.56 14.81
C PHE A 252 -3.65 -31.54 14.37
N VAL A 253 -4.33 -30.42 14.65
CA VAL A 253 -5.61 -30.14 13.98
C VAL A 253 -5.31 -29.90 12.51
N ASP A 254 -5.99 -30.66 11.65
CA ASP A 254 -5.78 -30.68 10.21
C ASP A 254 -6.03 -29.29 9.58
N ARG A 255 -5.29 -28.95 8.52
CA ARG A 255 -5.32 -27.61 7.90
C ARG A 255 -6.74 -27.27 7.42
N GLU A 256 -7.47 -28.26 6.93
CA GLU A 256 -8.85 -28.13 6.46
C GLU A 256 -9.82 -27.76 7.61
N GLN A 257 -9.64 -28.38 8.79
CA GLN A 257 -10.45 -28.08 9.97
C GLN A 257 -10.19 -26.68 10.53
N ILE A 258 -8.98 -26.14 10.36
CA ILE A 258 -8.64 -24.75 10.73
C ILE A 258 -9.33 -23.76 9.79
N VAL A 259 -9.30 -24.03 8.47
CA VAL A 259 -9.99 -23.20 7.46
C VAL A 259 -11.50 -23.21 7.70
N GLU A 260 -12.08 -24.35 8.03
CA GLU A 260 -13.50 -24.49 8.31
C GLU A 260 -13.90 -23.81 9.63
N ARG A 261 -13.03 -23.86 10.65
CA ARG A 261 -13.20 -23.07 11.89
C ARG A 261 -13.07 -21.57 11.68
N LEU A 262 -12.17 -21.12 10.83
CA LEU A 262 -12.02 -19.70 10.50
C LEU A 262 -13.23 -19.20 9.70
N LYS A 263 -13.80 -20.05 8.83
CA LYS A 263 -15.08 -19.77 8.15
C LYS A 263 -16.26 -19.72 9.13
N GLN A 264 -16.36 -20.65 10.09
CA GLN A 264 -17.42 -20.64 11.11
C GLN A 264 -17.31 -19.47 12.10
N ASN A 265 -16.09 -19.04 12.46
CA ASN A 265 -15.90 -17.86 13.31
C ASN A 265 -15.90 -16.53 12.53
N ALA A 266 -15.99 -16.54 11.19
CA ALA A 266 -16.25 -15.33 10.42
C ALA A 266 -17.69 -14.84 10.62
N GLU A 267 -18.63 -15.70 11.01
CA GLU A 267 -19.97 -15.25 11.43
C GLU A 267 -19.95 -14.48 12.77
N ASP A 268 -18.86 -14.61 13.55
CA ASP A 268 -18.58 -13.83 14.77
C ASP A 268 -17.81 -12.52 14.48
N PHE A 269 -17.69 -12.09 13.21
CA PHE A 269 -17.35 -10.69 12.94
C PHE A 269 -18.40 -9.83 13.63
N ILE A 270 -17.95 -9.11 14.67
CA ILE A 270 -18.69 -8.04 15.32
C ILE A 270 -19.46 -7.30 14.23
N THR A 271 -20.79 -7.39 14.25
CA THR A 271 -21.63 -6.45 13.52
C THR A 271 -21.24 -5.08 14.05
N LEU A 272 -20.38 -4.39 13.33
CA LEU A 272 -20.14 -2.97 13.56
C LEU A 272 -21.51 -2.32 13.42
N PRO A 273 -21.97 -1.55 14.43
CA PRO A 273 -23.26 -0.89 14.33
C PRO A 273 -23.27 -0.06 13.05
N SER A 274 -24.27 -0.30 12.20
CA SER A 274 -24.50 0.58 11.06
C SER A 274 -24.68 1.99 11.60
N TRP A 275 -24.05 2.97 10.94
CA TRP A 275 -24.11 4.39 11.29
C TRP A 275 -25.52 5.01 11.15
N SER A 276 -26.59 4.20 11.16
CA SER A 276 -28.00 4.60 11.11
C SER A 276 -28.67 4.69 12.48
N ASP A 277 -28.08 4.17 13.55
CA ASP A 277 -28.80 3.96 14.83
C ASP A 277 -28.42 4.97 15.93
N ARG A 278 -28.09 6.20 15.55
CA ARG A 278 -27.96 7.34 16.48
C ARG A 278 -29.00 8.40 16.17
N ASP A 279 -30.26 8.06 16.32
CA ASP A 279 -31.33 9.01 16.60
C ASP A 279 -32.37 8.31 17.48
N GLY A 280 -32.31 8.55 18.79
CA GLY A 280 -33.34 8.11 19.73
C GLY A 280 -32.85 7.82 21.15
N GLU A 281 -32.53 8.88 21.91
CA GLU A 281 -33.02 9.17 23.28
C GLU A 281 -32.36 10.43 23.85
#